data_AF-A0A1H1CZT3-F1
#
_entry.id   AF-A0A1H1CZT3-F1
#
_cell.length_a   1.000
_cell.length_b   1.000
_cell.length_c   1.000
_cell.angle_alpha   90.00
_cell.angle_beta   90.00
_cell.angle_gamma   90.00
#
_symmetry.space_group_name_H-M   'P 1'
#
loop_
_entity.id
_entity.type
_entity.pdbx_description
1 polymer ?
#
loop_
_entity_poly.entity_id
_entity_poly.type
_entity_poly.pdbx_seq_one_letter_code
_entity_poly.pdbx_strand_id
1 'polypeptide(L)'
;MKKKLINIQDITVVMNRASRGLTIEGVMFIDKHTHHLTFKPYNLAKYQPGYYQRTKPKLIKKLPWGALKQSIRNNILRLSVPQVLGTAQTIAIFNDHVAQANDALIDMELKEFC
;
A
#
# COMPACT_ATOMS: atom_id res chain seq x y z
N MET A 1 26.51 -1.56 4.32
CA MET A 1 25.27 -0.84 3.93
C MET A 1 25.23 -0.68 2.43
N LYS A 2 24.31 -1.35 1.71
CA LYS A 2 24.09 -1.07 0.27
C LYS A 2 23.64 0.38 0.15
N LYS A 3 24.46 1.24 -0.47
CA LYS A 3 24.04 2.59 -0.86
C LYS A 3 22.85 2.42 -1.81
N LYS A 4 21.63 2.68 -1.34
CA LYS A 4 20.45 2.78 -2.21
C LYS A 4 20.81 3.80 -3.29
N LEU A 5 20.88 3.36 -4.54
CA LEU A 5 21.05 4.24 -5.68
C LEU A 5 19.82 5.13 -5.73
N ILE A 6 19.95 6.36 -5.22
CA ILE A 6 18.91 7.38 -5.36
C ILE A 6 19.15 8.02 -6.72
N ASN A 7 18.33 7.65 -7.70
CA ASN A 7 18.35 8.33 -8.99
C ASN A 7 17.91 9.78 -8.77
N ILE A 8 18.80 10.71 -9.14
CA ILE A 8 18.57 12.15 -9.06
C ILE A 8 17.55 12.50 -10.14
N GLN A 9 16.55 13.33 -9.82
CA GLN A 9 15.63 13.82 -10.84
C GLN A 9 16.35 14.80 -11.78
N ASP A 10 16.10 14.64 -13.08
CA ASP A 10 16.48 15.64 -14.08
C ASP A 10 15.88 17.00 -13.71
N ILE A 11 16.71 18.05 -13.74
CA ILE A 11 16.32 19.41 -13.39
C ILE A 11 15.11 19.89 -14.21
N THR A 12 14.98 19.45 -15.46
CA THR A 12 13.85 19.78 -16.36
C THR A 12 12.53 19.22 -15.81
N VAL A 13 12.56 17.99 -15.28
CA VAL A 13 11.40 17.33 -14.67
C VAL A 13 11.00 18.01 -13.37
N VAL A 14 12.00 18.44 -12.60
CA VAL A 14 11.82 19.16 -11.33
C VAL A 14 11.14 20.50 -11.59
N MET A 15 11.64 21.27 -12.55
CA MET A 15 11.07 22.57 -12.93
C MET A 15 9.64 22.43 -13.47
N ASN A 16 9.36 21.40 -14.28
CA ASN A 16 8.01 21.10 -14.77
C ASN A 16 7.02 20.72 -13.67
N ARG A 17 7.48 20.09 -12.58
CA ARG A 17 6.63 19.78 -11.42
C ARG A 17 6.40 21.02 -10.56
N ALA A 18 7.44 21.82 -10.37
CA ALA A 18 7.38 23.07 -9.62
C ALA A 18 6.40 24.05 -10.27
N SER A 19 6.46 24.22 -11.59
CA SER A 19 5.56 25.10 -12.34
C SER A 19 4.09 24.66 -12.27
N ARG A 20 3.83 23.39 -12.01
CA ARG A 20 2.49 22.80 -11.82
C ARG A 20 2.04 22.80 -10.35
N GLY A 21 2.82 23.39 -9.43
CA GLY A 21 2.51 23.40 -8.00
C GLY A 21 2.60 22.02 -7.32
N LEU A 22 3.27 21.05 -7.94
CA LEU A 22 3.41 19.71 -7.40
C LEU A 22 4.57 19.64 -6.40
N THR A 23 4.40 18.89 -5.32
CA THR A 23 5.45 18.66 -4.33
C THR A 23 6.63 17.89 -4.92
N ILE A 24 7.84 18.34 -4.54
CA ILE A 24 9.13 17.76 -4.94
C ILE A 24 9.86 17.36 -3.67
N GLU A 25 10.19 16.07 -3.56
CA GLU A 25 10.94 15.54 -2.43
C GLU A 25 12.44 15.51 -2.77
N GLY A 26 13.27 15.85 -1.79
CA GLY A 26 14.71 15.92 -1.95
C GLY A 26 15.43 16.24 -0.65
N VAL A 27 16.74 16.46 -0.72
CA VAL A 27 17.53 16.98 0.40
C VAL A 27 18.09 18.33 0.05
N MET A 28 17.97 19.24 1.01
CA MET A 28 18.60 20.55 0.98
C MET A 28 19.89 20.49 1.80
N PHE A 29 20.99 20.98 1.25
CA PHE A 29 22.30 21.00 1.91
C PHE A 29 23.11 22.21 1.45
N ILE A 30 24.07 22.63 2.26
CA ILE A 30 25.03 23.67 1.87
C ILE A 30 26.20 22.96 1.20
N ASP A 31 26.47 23.30 -0.05
CA ASP A 31 27.60 22.76 -0.80
C ASP A 31 28.92 23.24 -0.17
N LYS A 32 29.85 22.32 0.07
CA LYS A 32 31.14 22.63 0.71
C LYS A 32 32.10 23.41 -0.20
N HIS A 33 31.91 23.33 -1.52
CA HIS A 33 32.77 23.99 -2.49
C HIS A 33 32.23 25.37 -2.89
N THR A 34 30.93 25.48 -3.07
CA THR A 34 30.30 26.73 -3.54
C THR A 34 29.68 27.54 -2.40
N HIS A 35 29.57 26.97 -1.20
CA HIS A 35 28.89 27.57 -0.03
C HIS A 35 27.44 28.01 -0.28
N HIS A 36 26.83 27.56 -1.39
CA HIS A 36 25.46 27.85 -1.73
C HIS A 36 24.51 26.78 -1.18
N LEU A 37 23.28 27.22 -0.86
CA LEU A 37 22.19 26.34 -0.50
C LEU A 37 21.72 25.60 -1.75
N THR A 38 21.92 24.29 -1.76
CA THR A 38 21.65 23.42 -2.90
C THR A 38 20.54 22.44 -2.56
N PHE A 39 19.61 22.25 -3.50
CA PHE A 39 18.54 21.26 -3.39
C PHE A 39 18.80 20.09 -4.35
N LYS A 40 18.80 18.86 -3.83
CA LYS A 40 18.96 17.63 -4.61
C LYS A 40 17.64 16.85 -4.61
N PRO A 41 16.88 16.90 -5.71
CA PRO A 41 15.61 16.21 -5.83
C PRO A 41 15.80 14.70 -6.06
N TYR A 42 14.94 13.92 -5.43
CA TYR A 42 14.98 12.46 -5.49
C TYR A 42 13.84 11.91 -6.35
N ASN A 43 14.14 10.90 -7.15
CA ASN A 43 13.08 10.04 -7.66
C ASN A 43 12.54 9.18 -6.52
N LEU A 44 11.34 9.51 -6.06
CA LEU A 44 10.55 8.61 -5.23
C LEU A 44 10.50 7.24 -5.90
N ALA A 45 10.77 6.18 -5.13
CA ALA A 45 10.72 4.81 -5.62
C ALA A 45 9.42 4.54 -6.40
N LYS A 46 8.30 5.13 -5.97
CA LYS A 46 6.98 4.99 -6.61
C LYS A 46 6.86 5.48 -8.07
N TYR A 47 7.85 6.23 -8.57
CA TYR A 47 7.91 6.76 -9.93
C TYR A 47 9.03 6.13 -10.77
N GLN A 48 9.76 5.15 -10.23
CA GLN A 48 10.82 4.47 -10.98
C GLN A 48 10.23 3.41 -11.94
N PRO A 49 10.77 3.28 -13.17
CA PRO A 49 10.47 2.14 -14.03
C PRO A 49 10.80 0.84 -13.31
N GLY A 50 9.85 -0.09 -13.22
CA GLY A 50 9.99 -1.32 -12.44
C GLY A 50 9.55 -1.22 -10.97
N TYR A 51 9.08 -0.05 -10.51
CA TYR A 51 8.31 0.02 -9.27
C TYR A 51 6.97 -0.67 -9.48
N TYR A 52 6.90 -1.94 -9.09
CA TYR A 52 5.65 -2.65 -8.97
C TYR A 52 4.81 -1.95 -7.91
N GLN A 53 3.83 -1.15 -8.34
CA GLN A 53 2.70 -0.85 -7.48
C GLN A 53 2.14 -2.20 -7.04
N ARG A 54 2.32 -2.56 -5.76
CA ARG A 54 1.69 -3.76 -5.23
C ARG A 54 0.20 -3.63 -5.52
N THR A 55 -0.31 -4.50 -6.38
CA THR A 55 -1.73 -4.54 -6.71
C THR A 55 -2.50 -4.61 -5.41
N LYS A 56 -3.33 -3.60 -5.16
CA LYS A 56 -4.11 -3.54 -3.93
C LYS A 56 -5.01 -4.78 -3.90
N PRO A 57 -5.11 -5.49 -2.76
CA PRO A 57 -5.99 -6.64 -2.65
C PRO A 57 -7.43 -6.24 -3.02
N LYS A 58 -8.04 -7.00 -3.94
CA LYS A 58 -9.43 -6.84 -4.37
C LYS A 58 -10.35 -7.25 -3.22
N LEU A 59 -11.43 -6.50 -2.99
CA LEU A 59 -12.44 -6.87 -2.02
C LEU A 59 -13.29 -8.01 -2.59
N ILE A 60 -13.41 -9.12 -1.84
CA ILE A 60 -14.32 -10.22 -2.16
C ILE A 60 -15.67 -9.97 -1.47
N LYS A 61 -15.65 -9.86 -0.14
CA LYS A 61 -16.86 -9.71 0.67
C LYS A 61 -16.60 -8.77 1.84
N LYS A 62 -17.53 -7.86 2.08
CA LYS A 62 -17.56 -7.04 3.29
C LYS A 62 -18.22 -7.84 4.40
N LEU A 63 -17.59 -7.91 5.57
CA LEU A 63 -18.11 -8.60 6.74
C LEU A 63 -18.49 -7.57 7.81
N PRO A 64 -19.39 -7.91 8.76
CA PRO A 64 -19.81 -6.99 9.81
C PRO A 64 -18.65 -6.35 10.58
N TRP A 65 -17.66 -7.15 10.98
CA TRP A 65 -16.48 -6.71 11.72
C TRP A 65 -15.20 -6.66 10.86
N GLY A 66 -15.32 -6.68 9.52
CA GLY A 66 -14.13 -6.78 8.69
C GLY A 66 -14.35 -6.94 7.19
N ALA A 67 -13.39 -7.58 6.53
CA ALA A 67 -13.45 -7.81 5.09
C ALA A 67 -12.58 -9.01 4.68
N LEU A 68 -13.07 -9.75 3.70
CA LEU A 68 -12.31 -10.73 2.94
C LEU A 68 -11.77 -10.07 1.66
N LYS A 69 -10.47 -10.16 1.43
CA LYS A 69 -9.80 -9.58 0.27
C LYS A 69 -8.90 -10.62 -0.41
N GLN A 70 -8.74 -10.51 -1.73
CA GLN A 70 -7.84 -11.34 -2.52
C GLN A 70 -6.68 -10.52 -3.04
N SER A 71 -5.46 -10.93 -2.71
CA SER A 71 -4.26 -10.46 -3.38
C SER A 71 -3.90 -11.41 -4.52
N ILE A 72 -2.89 -11.06 -5.32
CA ILE A 72 -2.40 -11.95 -6.41
C ILE A 72 -1.98 -13.33 -5.89
N ARG A 73 -1.53 -13.44 -4.63
CA ARG A 73 -0.97 -14.68 -4.08
C ARG A 73 -1.84 -15.34 -3.02
N ASN A 74 -2.56 -14.54 -2.25
CA ASN A 74 -3.21 -14.99 -1.02
C ASN A 74 -4.61 -14.39 -0.88
N ASN A 75 -5.53 -15.17 -0.29
CA ASN A 75 -6.75 -14.67 0.32
C ASN A 75 -6.44 -14.15 1.73
N ILE A 76 -7.04 -13.02 2.11
CA ILE A 76 -6.74 -12.28 3.33
C ILE A 76 -8.06 -11.95 4.02
N LEU A 77 -8.31 -12.59 5.16
CA LEU A 77 -9.38 -12.23 6.08
C LEU A 77 -8.86 -11.22 7.11
N ARG A 78 -9.47 -10.04 7.19
CA ARG A 78 -9.17 -9.04 8.22
C ARG A 78 -10.41 -8.76 9.06
N LEU A 79 -10.24 -8.84 10.37
CA LEU A 79 -11.28 -8.62 11.36
C LEU A 79 -10.79 -7.58 12.37
N SER A 80 -11.71 -6.75 12.86
CA SER A 80 -11.44 -5.74 13.88
C SER A 80 -12.64 -5.70 14.81
N VAL A 81 -12.46 -6.30 15.98
CA VAL A 81 -13.52 -6.48 16.99
C VAL A 81 -13.18 -5.60 18.20
N PRO A 82 -14.15 -4.93 18.85
CA PRO A 82 -13.90 -4.07 19.99
C PRO A 82 -13.27 -4.83 21.16
N GLN A 83 -12.27 -4.23 21.80
CA GLN A 83 -11.58 -4.82 22.96
C GLN A 83 -12.47 -4.96 24.20
N VAL A 84 -13.61 -4.27 24.23
CA VAL A 84 -14.59 -4.33 25.32
C VAL A 84 -15.35 -5.66 25.37
N LEU A 85 -15.31 -6.46 24.29
CA LEU A 85 -15.96 -7.76 24.27
C LEU A 85 -15.13 -8.80 25.03
N GLY A 86 -15.82 -9.68 25.76
CA GLY A 86 -15.17 -10.80 26.43
C GLY A 86 -14.56 -11.80 25.44
N THR A 87 -13.54 -12.54 25.87
CA THR A 87 -12.81 -13.50 25.01
C THR A 87 -13.73 -14.48 24.29
N ALA A 88 -14.72 -15.03 24.99
CA ALA A 88 -15.68 -15.98 24.41
C ALA A 88 -16.51 -15.37 23.27
N GLN A 89 -16.96 -14.12 23.44
CA GLN A 89 -17.71 -13.40 22.41
C GLN A 89 -16.83 -13.08 21.20
N THR A 90 -15.59 -12.67 21.43
CA THR A 90 -14.61 -12.41 20.36
C THR A 90 -14.33 -13.66 19.54
N ILE A 91 -14.15 -14.83 20.19
CA ILE A 91 -13.94 -16.11 19.50
C ILE A 91 -15.18 -16.49 18.69
N ALA A 92 -16.38 -16.32 19.24
CA ALA A 92 -17.62 -16.62 18.51
C ALA A 92 -17.75 -15.77 17.24
N ILE A 93 -17.43 -14.47 17.32
CA ILE A 93 -17.42 -13.57 16.17
C ILE A 93 -16.38 -14.03 15.12
N PHE A 94 -15.18 -14.43 15.55
CA PHE A 94 -14.16 -14.92 14.63
C PHE A 94 -14.61 -16.17 13.88
N ASN A 95 -15.18 -17.15 14.58
CA ASN A 95 -15.65 -18.39 13.96
C ASN A 95 -16.76 -18.15 12.95
N ASP A 96 -17.74 -17.31 13.30
CA ASP A 96 -18.81 -16.90 12.39
C ASP A 96 -18.26 -16.22 11.12
N HIS A 97 -17.30 -15.31 11.28
CA HIS A 97 -16.72 -14.60 10.13
C HIS A 97 -15.82 -15.49 9.26
N VAL A 98 -15.18 -16.51 9.84
CA VAL A 98 -14.46 -17.54 9.09
C VAL A 98 -15.45 -18.35 8.24
N ALA A 99 -16.58 -18.77 8.80
CA ALA A 99 -17.61 -19.48 8.05
C ALA A 99 -18.11 -18.63 6.86
N GLN A 100 -18.51 -17.38 7.12
CA GLN A 100 -18.99 -16.47 6.06
C GLN A 100 -17.94 -16.15 4.97
N ALA A 101 -16.66 -16.18 5.33
CA ALA A 101 -15.56 -16.01 4.40
C ALA A 101 -15.35 -17.26 3.52
N ASN A 102 -15.45 -18.45 4.11
CA ASN A 102 -15.36 -19.72 3.37
C ASN A 102 -16.50 -19.83 2.36
N ASP A 103 -17.74 -19.55 2.79
CA ASP A 103 -18.91 -19.56 1.89
C ASP A 103 -18.69 -18.61 0.70
N ALA A 104 -18.12 -17.43 0.94
CA ALA A 104 -17.85 -16.46 -0.11
C ALA A 104 -16.78 -16.92 -1.12
N LEU A 105 -15.80 -17.71 -0.68
CA LEU A 105 -14.80 -18.30 -1.56
C LEU A 105 -15.42 -19.42 -2.41
N ILE A 106 -16.26 -20.26 -1.82
CA ILE A 106 -16.98 -21.33 -2.52
C ILE A 106 -17.91 -20.71 -3.57
N ASP A 107 -18.69 -19.68 -3.22
CA ASP A 107 -19.57 -18.98 -4.16
C ASP A 107 -18.80 -18.38 -5.35
N MET A 108 -17.58 -17.91 -5.12
CA MET A 108 -16.72 -17.40 -6.18
C MET A 108 -16.24 -18.51 -7.09
N GLU A 109 -15.75 -19.62 -6.53
CA GLU A 109 -15.34 -20.78 -7.32
C GLU A 109 -16.51 -21.29 -8.18
N LEU A 110 -17.68 -21.48 -7.59
CA LEU A 110 -18.87 -21.94 -8.32
C LEU A 110 -19.27 -21.00 -9.48
N LYS A 111 -19.15 -19.68 -9.30
CA LYS A 111 -19.41 -18.70 -10.38
C LYS A 111 -18.37 -18.71 -11.50
N GLU A 112 -17.15 -19.15 -11.22
CA GLU A 112 -16.10 -19.26 -12.24
C GLU A 112 -16.19 -20.60 -13.01
N PHE A 113 -16.79 -21.63 -12.39
CA PHE A 113 -16.98 -22.96 -13.00
C PHE A 113 -18.30 -23.13 -13.78
N CYS A 114 -19.33 -22.33 -13.48
CA CYS A 114 -20.61 -22.31 -14.22
C CYS A 114 -20.62 -21.25 -15.32
#